data_AF-A0AAX4J437-F1
#
_entry.id   AF-A0AAX4J437-F1
#
_cell.length_a   1.000
_cell.length_b   1.000
_cell.length_c   1.000
_cell.angle_alpha   90.00
_cell.angle_beta   90.00
_cell.angle_gamma   90.00
#
_symmetry.space_group_name_H-M   'P 1'
#
loop_
_entity.id
_entity.type
_entity.pdbx_description
1 polymer ?
#
loop_
_entity_poly.entity_id
_entity_poly.type
_entity_poly.pdbx_seq_one_letter_code
_entity_poly.pdbx_strand_id
1 'polypeptide(L)'
;MSKGQREYKVPEREVPVTLVITGSNSFGFITSLSHGPGNWMRSIKEQIKHRKLVQVIMPGTHDAGMSKLTNAFMSGGAESNTQNQMLNIYNQLRAGSRWFDLRVSSVHQVVEGCGNYKFWTTHLGDEMAEVPIGRSGERFDEVIKEINKFTDENSGEIIILQPIYWDKNIKNKFFDKLKEIKNRCPNINEGSFEDLEIGPLMDMNDGKGCVLILLNTKHLGNKISDARKHISPADGIYKKDAMSWTDAWPKKEDTKEMAEWAIDAWQKKTNFHLGQWIVTPHFLTSTFTYSLQGIAVLPTNPALYWRGVHEIPPEKFPNVLMVDYIGMVLMNELEWDALSAELYTLATGLNLYPISENCNINPERRSPLLPSSKNSRVPSNPLVSQFNGVIFANGTTIERPPPGFHPGRVEILRNGTVFRNGTILEKSVLNPNFNSTSF
;
A
#
# COMPACT_ATOMS: atom_id res chain seq x y z
N MET A 1 -25.28 -7.18 -6.74
CA MET A 1 -24.80 -5.93 -6.11
C MET A 1 -24.63 -4.77 -7.10
N SER A 2 -24.66 -5.00 -8.43
CA SER A 2 -24.43 -3.94 -9.44
C SER A 2 -23.10 -3.19 -9.20
N LYS A 3 -22.02 -3.96 -8.99
CA LYS A 3 -20.68 -3.45 -8.66
C LYS A 3 -19.64 -3.75 -9.74
N GLY A 4 -20.11 -3.97 -10.97
CA GLY A 4 -19.28 -4.22 -12.13
C GLY A 4 -18.66 -5.60 -12.17
N GLN A 5 -17.84 -5.82 -13.20
CA GLN A 5 -17.16 -7.08 -13.49
C GLN A 5 -15.76 -6.80 -14.01
N ARG A 6 -14.83 -7.73 -13.79
CA ARG A 6 -13.48 -7.67 -14.34
C ARG A 6 -13.10 -9.02 -14.93
N GLU A 7 -12.63 -8.98 -16.17
CA GLU A 7 -11.96 -10.08 -16.82
C GLU A 7 -10.45 -9.91 -16.61
N TYR A 8 -9.78 -10.96 -16.15
CA TYR A 8 -8.33 -10.98 -16.04
C TYR A 8 -7.76 -11.65 -17.28
N LYS A 9 -6.60 -11.17 -17.75
CA LYS A 9 -5.78 -11.92 -18.72
C LYS A 9 -5.54 -13.29 -18.11
N VAL A 10 -5.80 -14.37 -18.87
CA VAL A 10 -5.65 -15.75 -18.39
C VAL A 10 -4.22 -15.95 -17.91
N PRO A 11 -3.95 -15.88 -16.60
CA PRO A 11 -2.60 -15.77 -16.12
C PRO A 11 -2.16 -17.19 -15.84
N GLU A 12 -1.39 -17.76 -16.77
CA GLU A 12 -0.79 -19.09 -16.67
C GLU A 12 -1.80 -20.21 -16.29
N ARG A 13 -1.31 -21.38 -15.84
CA ARG A 13 -2.21 -22.52 -15.51
C ARG A 13 -2.92 -22.36 -14.16
N GLU A 14 -2.33 -21.64 -13.20
CA GLU A 14 -2.85 -21.44 -11.84
C GLU A 14 -2.44 -20.06 -11.32
N VAL A 15 -3.40 -19.13 -11.21
CA VAL A 15 -3.17 -17.81 -10.59
C VAL A 15 -4.33 -17.47 -9.66
N PRO A 16 -4.03 -16.96 -8.45
CA PRO A 16 -5.07 -16.59 -7.50
C PRO A 16 -5.85 -15.37 -7.98
N VAL A 17 -7.17 -15.43 -7.84
CA VAL A 17 -8.07 -14.31 -8.07
C VAL A 17 -8.66 -13.90 -6.74
N THR A 18 -8.31 -12.70 -6.27
CA THR A 18 -8.85 -12.14 -5.04
C THR A 18 -9.90 -11.08 -5.37
N LEU A 19 -11.03 -11.13 -4.66
CA LEU A 19 -12.06 -10.10 -4.69
C LEU A 19 -12.37 -9.67 -3.27
N VAL A 20 -12.04 -8.43 -2.93
CA VAL A 20 -12.34 -7.85 -1.62
C VAL A 20 -13.57 -6.97 -1.76
N ILE A 21 -14.55 -7.17 -0.88
CA ILE A 21 -15.76 -6.38 -0.81
C ILE A 21 -15.99 -5.97 0.63
N THR A 22 -16.26 -4.70 0.86
CA THR A 22 -16.71 -4.20 2.17
C THR A 22 -17.90 -3.27 1.99
N GLY A 23 -18.74 -3.16 3.02
CA GLY A 23 -19.92 -2.30 3.01
C GLY A 23 -21.17 -2.98 3.52
N SER A 24 -22.29 -2.27 3.39
CA SER A 24 -23.61 -2.76 3.76
C SER A 24 -24.67 -2.09 2.88
N ASN A 25 -25.93 -2.52 2.95
CA ASN A 25 -27.01 -1.86 2.21
C ASN A 25 -27.22 -0.39 2.63
N SER A 26 -26.96 -0.06 3.90
CA SER A 26 -27.09 1.30 4.43
C SER A 26 -25.85 2.17 4.16
N PHE A 27 -24.66 1.56 4.14
CA PHE A 27 -23.40 2.28 3.92
C PHE A 27 -23.01 2.40 2.44
N GLY A 28 -23.47 1.44 1.62
CA GLY A 28 -22.99 1.19 0.26
C GLY A 28 -21.80 0.23 0.25
N PHE A 29 -21.59 -0.43 -0.89
CA PHE A 29 -20.48 -1.38 -1.09
C PHE A 29 -19.30 -0.76 -1.85
N ILE A 30 -18.11 -1.10 -1.38
CA ILE A 30 -16.79 -0.80 -1.93
C ILE A 30 -16.19 -2.13 -2.38
N THR A 31 -15.61 -2.18 -3.58
CA THR A 31 -15.01 -3.40 -4.15
C THR A 31 -13.59 -3.14 -4.60
N SER A 32 -12.75 -4.18 -4.59
CA SER A 32 -11.37 -4.10 -5.08
C SER A 32 -11.24 -3.96 -6.61
N LEU A 33 -12.35 -3.91 -7.35
CA LEU A 33 -12.35 -3.88 -8.81
C LEU A 33 -11.83 -2.57 -9.39
N SER A 34 -11.93 -1.47 -8.66
CA SER A 34 -11.50 -0.15 -9.10
C SER A 34 -10.94 0.64 -7.93
N HIS A 35 -9.83 1.34 -8.16
CA HIS A 35 -9.31 2.30 -7.19
C HIS A 35 -10.24 3.52 -7.10
N GLY A 36 -10.48 3.99 -5.87
CA GLY A 36 -11.12 5.28 -5.62
C GLY A 36 -10.16 6.46 -5.88
N PRO A 37 -10.50 7.69 -5.44
CA PRO A 37 -9.65 8.87 -5.61
C PRO A 37 -8.30 8.77 -4.85
N GLY A 38 -8.18 7.79 -3.95
CA GLY A 38 -7.01 7.58 -3.10
C GLY A 38 -7.23 8.06 -1.67
N ASN A 39 -8.15 9.00 -1.41
CA ASN A 39 -8.45 9.62 -0.11
C ASN A 39 -9.35 8.79 0.84
N TRP A 40 -8.97 7.53 1.10
CA TRP A 40 -9.79 6.64 1.93
C TRP A 40 -9.92 7.10 3.38
N MET A 41 -8.85 7.63 3.99
CA MET A 41 -8.90 8.07 5.39
C MET A 41 -9.91 9.22 5.53
N ARG A 42 -9.82 10.23 4.66
CA ARG A 42 -10.76 11.36 4.61
C ARG A 42 -12.20 10.89 4.47
N SER A 43 -12.43 9.88 3.65
CA SER A 43 -13.77 9.39 3.35
C SER A 43 -14.40 8.57 4.48
N ILE A 44 -13.59 8.02 5.40
CA ILE A 44 -14.06 7.38 6.64
C ILE A 44 -13.74 8.21 7.89
N LYS A 45 -13.45 9.50 7.73
CA LYS A 45 -13.00 10.39 8.82
C LYS A 45 -13.95 10.33 10.02
N GLU A 46 -15.25 10.36 9.78
CA GLU A 46 -16.25 10.36 10.87
C GLU A 46 -16.16 9.12 11.78
N GLN A 47 -15.68 8.00 11.23
CA GLN A 47 -15.51 6.74 11.94
C GLN A 47 -14.15 6.62 12.64
N ILE A 48 -13.11 7.31 12.14
CA ILE A 48 -11.74 7.15 12.64
C ILE A 48 -11.18 8.38 13.37
N LYS A 49 -11.82 9.55 13.30
CA LYS A 49 -11.26 10.81 13.82
C LYS A 49 -10.98 10.81 15.33
N HIS A 50 -11.74 10.06 16.12
CA HIS A 50 -11.54 9.94 17.57
C HIS A 50 -10.59 8.80 17.94
N ARG A 51 -10.11 8.02 16.96
CA ARG A 51 -9.18 6.93 17.19
C ARG A 51 -7.76 7.47 17.31
N LYS A 52 -6.97 6.84 18.16
CA LYS A 52 -5.52 7.02 18.20
C LYS A 52 -4.86 6.38 16.98
N LEU A 53 -3.64 6.77 16.65
CA LEU A 53 -2.88 6.18 15.56
C LEU A 53 -2.71 4.66 15.73
N VAL A 54 -2.49 4.17 16.96
CA VAL A 54 -2.45 2.74 17.31
C VAL A 54 -3.77 1.98 17.18
N GLN A 55 -4.87 2.69 16.96
CA GLN A 55 -6.21 2.14 16.83
C GLN A 55 -6.71 2.15 15.38
N VAL A 56 -5.84 2.47 14.42
CA VAL A 56 -6.12 2.41 12.98
C VAL A 56 -5.22 1.37 12.34
N ILE A 57 -5.77 0.70 11.32
CA ILE A 57 -5.00 -0.11 10.38
C ILE A 57 -4.86 0.63 9.05
N MET A 58 -3.68 0.59 8.45
CA MET A 58 -3.42 1.21 7.15
C MET A 58 -2.56 0.32 6.25
N PRO A 59 -2.69 0.45 4.92
CA PRO A 59 -1.74 -0.15 4.00
C PRO A 59 -0.37 0.52 4.14
N GLY A 60 0.70 -0.26 3.98
CA GLY A 60 2.06 0.22 3.87
C GLY A 60 2.83 -0.49 2.77
N THR A 61 3.96 0.09 2.39
CA THR A 61 4.85 -0.47 1.36
C THR A 61 6.28 -0.58 1.85
N HIS A 62 6.84 -1.77 1.67
CA HIS A 62 8.22 -2.08 1.97
C HIS A 62 9.13 -1.59 0.84
N ASP A 63 10.32 -1.07 1.20
CA ASP A 63 11.30 -0.47 0.27
C ASP A 63 10.63 0.39 -0.81
N ALA A 64 9.76 1.30 -0.35
CA ALA A 64 8.73 1.88 -1.18
C ALA A 64 9.26 2.66 -2.38
N GLY A 65 10.47 3.21 -2.27
CA GLY A 65 11.12 3.93 -3.35
C GLY A 65 11.73 3.04 -4.45
N MET A 66 11.61 1.72 -4.35
CA MET A 66 12.11 0.76 -5.32
C MET A 66 11.03 0.40 -6.34
N SER A 67 10.37 1.41 -6.91
CA SER A 67 9.34 1.27 -7.96
C SER A 67 9.92 1.04 -9.36
N LYS A 68 11.18 1.42 -9.54
CA LYS A 68 12.00 1.24 -10.73
C LYS A 68 13.44 1.07 -10.28
N LEU A 69 14.26 0.35 -11.03
CA LEU A 69 15.70 0.34 -10.81
C LEU A 69 16.39 1.41 -11.65
N THR A 70 17.39 2.05 -11.06
CA THR A 70 18.23 3.04 -11.74
C THR A 70 19.70 2.68 -11.56
N ASN A 71 20.54 3.18 -12.46
CA ASN A 71 21.99 2.97 -12.43
C ASN A 71 22.71 4.14 -11.72
N ALA A 72 22.13 4.71 -10.66
CA ALA A 72 22.79 5.80 -9.94
C ALA A 72 24.10 5.31 -9.30
N PHE A 73 24.11 4.06 -8.83
CA PHE A 73 25.30 3.26 -8.57
C PHE A 73 25.06 1.84 -9.09
N MET A 74 26.11 1.16 -9.50
CA MET A 74 26.02 -0.23 -9.94
C MET A 74 26.64 -1.14 -8.88
N SER A 75 25.78 -1.95 -8.26
CA SER A 75 26.17 -3.13 -7.51
C SER A 75 25.26 -4.31 -7.90
N GLY A 76 25.56 -5.52 -7.43
CA GLY A 76 25.01 -6.81 -7.90
C GLY A 76 23.50 -7.05 -7.74
N GLY A 77 22.67 -6.02 -7.55
CA GLY A 77 21.22 -6.14 -7.57
C GLY A 77 20.62 -6.04 -8.98
N ALA A 78 19.48 -6.69 -9.15
CA ALA A 78 18.65 -6.76 -10.35
C ALA A 78 17.17 -6.66 -9.97
N GLU A 79 16.29 -6.52 -10.97
CA GLU A 79 14.83 -6.39 -10.73
C GLU A 79 14.28 -7.57 -9.94
N SER A 80 14.81 -8.78 -10.19
CA SER A 80 14.40 -10.00 -9.51
C SER A 80 14.68 -10.04 -8.01
N ASN A 81 15.63 -9.24 -7.49
CA ASN A 81 16.08 -9.33 -6.10
C ASN A 81 16.18 -8.00 -5.34
N THR A 82 15.99 -6.86 -6.01
CA THR A 82 16.06 -5.52 -5.37
C THR A 82 14.86 -4.62 -5.64
N GLN A 83 14.00 -4.98 -6.59
CA GLN A 83 12.79 -4.22 -6.85
C GLN A 83 11.64 -4.78 -6.00
N ASN A 84 11.04 -3.93 -5.17
CA ASN A 84 9.97 -4.32 -4.23
C ASN A 84 8.62 -3.70 -4.58
N GLN A 85 8.61 -2.68 -5.44
CA GLN A 85 7.40 -2.02 -5.90
C GLN A 85 7.46 -1.83 -7.42
N MET A 86 6.30 -1.58 -8.02
CA MET A 86 6.19 -1.15 -9.42
C MET A 86 5.49 0.19 -9.59
N LEU A 87 4.77 0.61 -8.54
CA LEU A 87 4.11 1.90 -8.50
C LEU A 87 5.07 2.90 -7.87
N ASN A 88 5.20 4.09 -8.43
CA ASN A 88 5.88 5.19 -7.75
C ASN A 88 5.09 5.62 -6.50
N ILE A 89 5.66 6.48 -5.66
CA ILE A 89 5.06 6.88 -4.38
C ILE A 89 3.68 7.51 -4.56
N TYR A 90 3.48 8.31 -5.61
CA TYR A 90 2.17 8.88 -5.93
C TYR A 90 1.11 7.79 -6.18
N ASN A 91 1.44 6.78 -6.99
CA ASN A 91 0.51 5.69 -7.30
C ASN A 91 0.34 4.73 -6.13
N GLN A 92 1.35 4.51 -5.28
CA GLN A 92 1.20 3.78 -4.02
C GLN A 92 0.25 4.49 -3.04
N LEU A 93 0.32 5.83 -2.94
CA LEU A 93 -0.63 6.64 -2.17
C LEU A 93 -2.06 6.50 -2.69
N ARG A 94 -2.24 6.52 -4.02
CA ARG A 94 -3.55 6.26 -4.66
C ARG A 94 -4.05 4.83 -4.46
N ALA A 95 -3.13 3.86 -4.40
CA ALA A 95 -3.42 2.46 -4.07
C ALA A 95 -3.68 2.23 -2.56
N GLY A 96 -3.60 3.29 -1.74
CA GLY A 96 -4.01 3.29 -0.33
C GLY A 96 -2.88 3.30 0.68
N SER A 97 -1.61 3.17 0.27
CA SER A 97 -0.45 3.19 1.18
C SER A 97 -0.39 4.49 1.97
N ARG A 98 -0.22 4.41 3.29
CA ARG A 98 -0.04 5.55 4.21
C ARG A 98 1.21 5.42 5.06
N TRP A 99 1.93 4.32 4.93
CA TRP A 99 3.20 4.06 5.60
C TRP A 99 4.25 3.63 4.59
N PHE A 100 5.34 4.38 4.52
CA PHE A 100 6.40 4.16 3.55
C PHE A 100 7.72 3.88 4.27
N ASP A 101 8.24 2.66 4.08
CA ASP A 101 9.64 2.36 4.36
C ASP A 101 10.50 2.96 3.25
N LEU A 102 11.21 4.06 3.54
CA LEU A 102 11.99 4.80 2.55
C LEU A 102 13.46 4.81 2.91
N ARG A 103 14.23 3.91 2.32
CA ARG A 103 15.67 3.90 2.51
C ARG A 103 16.31 4.87 1.52
N VAL A 104 16.87 5.98 2.00
CA VAL A 104 17.44 7.04 1.14
C VAL A 104 18.94 7.13 1.33
N SER A 105 19.66 7.09 0.21
CA SER A 105 21.11 7.18 0.13
C SER A 105 21.56 8.43 -0.60
N SER A 106 22.67 9.03 -0.17
CA SER A 106 23.45 9.94 -0.99
C SER A 106 24.34 9.16 -1.94
N VAL A 107 24.12 9.32 -3.24
CA VAL A 107 24.94 8.68 -4.27
C VAL A 107 25.89 9.72 -4.85
N HIS A 108 27.18 9.45 -4.69
CA HIS A 108 28.28 10.32 -5.11
C HIS A 108 28.78 9.89 -6.48
N GLN A 109 29.10 10.85 -7.35
CA GLN A 109 29.76 10.53 -8.61
C GLN A 109 31.19 10.04 -8.35
N VAL A 110 31.60 8.97 -9.04
CA VAL A 110 32.91 8.31 -8.86
C VAL A 110 34.06 9.10 -9.51
N VAL A 111 33.75 10.12 -10.34
CA VAL A 111 34.78 10.92 -11.01
C VAL A 111 35.34 11.99 -10.06
N GLU A 112 36.67 12.03 -9.91
CA GLU A 112 37.40 13.00 -9.09
C GLU A 112 37.03 14.45 -9.44
N GLY A 113 36.57 15.22 -8.43
CA GLY A 113 36.04 16.57 -8.60
C GLY A 113 34.91 16.86 -7.62
N CYS A 114 35.23 16.78 -6.32
CA CYS A 114 34.32 16.54 -5.21
C CYS A 114 33.24 17.61 -4.97
N GLY A 115 31.99 17.16 -4.84
CA GLY A 115 30.91 17.92 -4.16
C GLY A 115 29.48 17.57 -4.57
N ASN A 116 29.30 17.02 -5.78
CA ASN A 116 27.97 16.74 -6.33
C ASN A 116 27.53 15.31 -5.99
N TYR A 117 26.52 15.20 -5.15
CA TYR A 117 25.78 13.97 -4.89
C TYR A 117 24.29 14.24 -5.05
N LYS A 118 23.52 13.17 -5.25
CA LYS A 118 22.06 13.22 -5.29
C LYS A 118 21.49 12.21 -4.30
N PHE A 119 20.28 12.45 -3.83
CA PHE A 119 19.56 11.53 -2.97
C PHE A 119 18.71 10.59 -3.81
N TRP A 120 18.86 9.30 -3.54
CA TRP A 120 18.15 8.22 -4.22
C TRP A 120 17.58 7.28 -3.17
N THR A 121 16.43 6.69 -3.45
CA THR A 121 15.98 5.54 -2.69
C THR A 121 16.86 4.34 -3.03
N THR A 122 17.01 3.39 -2.12
CA THR A 122 17.93 2.26 -2.28
C THR A 122 17.46 1.02 -1.56
N HIS A 123 17.69 -0.14 -2.15
CA HIS A 123 17.63 -1.43 -1.43
C HIS A 123 19.04 -1.99 -1.40
N LEU A 124 19.60 -2.08 -0.20
CA LEU A 124 20.97 -2.54 0.07
C LEU A 124 20.91 -3.72 1.05
N GLY A 125 21.80 -4.70 0.89
CA GLY A 125 21.93 -5.82 1.83
C GLY A 125 22.49 -5.42 3.20
N ASP A 126 23.34 -4.38 3.22
CA ASP A 126 23.82 -3.72 4.42
C ASP A 126 24.17 -2.26 4.07
N GLU A 127 23.40 -1.31 4.62
CA GLU A 127 23.58 0.12 4.40
C GLU A 127 24.88 0.68 5.02
N MET A 128 25.52 -0.09 5.90
CA MET A 128 26.75 0.30 6.61
C MET A 128 28.00 -0.39 6.04
N ALA A 129 27.83 -1.30 5.08
CA ALA A 129 28.95 -1.96 4.43
C ALA A 129 29.82 -0.96 3.67
N GLU A 130 31.13 -1.19 3.68
CA GLU A 130 32.10 -0.38 2.92
C GLU A 130 31.81 -0.46 1.41
N VAL A 131 31.35 -1.62 0.96
CA VAL A 131 30.88 -1.85 -0.41
C VAL A 131 29.45 -2.38 -0.33
N PRO A 132 28.44 -1.49 -0.32
CA PRO A 132 27.05 -1.92 -0.24
C PRO A 132 26.65 -2.64 -1.53
N ILE A 133 25.99 -3.79 -1.38
CA ILE A 133 25.43 -4.56 -2.51
C ILE A 133 23.93 -4.29 -2.58
N GLY A 134 23.47 -3.81 -3.74
CA GLY A 134 22.07 -3.48 -3.97
C GLY A 134 21.83 -2.69 -5.25
N ARG A 135 20.77 -1.87 -5.27
CA ARG A 135 20.46 -0.94 -6.36
C ARG A 135 19.83 0.35 -5.85
N SER A 136 19.94 1.39 -6.67
CA SER A 136 19.16 2.63 -6.53
C SER A 136 17.80 2.51 -7.18
N GLY A 137 16.81 3.13 -6.54
CA GLY A 137 15.45 3.28 -7.03
C GLY A 137 15.18 4.66 -7.62
N GLU A 138 14.06 5.25 -7.23
CA GLU A 138 13.65 6.62 -7.55
C GLU A 138 14.60 7.69 -7.00
N ARG A 139 14.62 8.86 -7.66
CA ARG A 139 15.26 10.04 -7.07
C ARG A 139 14.41 10.54 -5.92
N PHE A 140 15.04 10.96 -4.83
CA PHE A 140 14.28 11.51 -3.70
C PHE A 140 13.52 12.80 -4.07
N ASP A 141 14.04 13.58 -5.01
CA ASP A 141 13.31 14.73 -5.59
C ASP A 141 12.00 14.32 -6.28
N GLU A 142 11.94 13.13 -6.88
CA GLU A 142 10.72 12.59 -7.50
C GLU A 142 9.74 12.18 -6.40
N VAL A 143 10.21 11.45 -5.39
CA VAL A 143 9.42 11.08 -4.20
C VAL A 143 8.76 12.29 -3.54
N ILE A 144 9.51 13.38 -3.34
CA ILE A 144 8.97 14.63 -2.77
C ILE A 144 7.86 15.21 -3.65
N LYS A 145 8.10 15.31 -4.98
CA LYS A 145 7.11 15.82 -5.93
C LYS A 145 5.84 14.98 -5.94
N GLU A 146 5.99 13.67 -5.82
CA GLU A 146 4.88 12.73 -5.82
C GLU A 146 4.02 12.83 -4.56
N ILE A 147 4.63 12.95 -3.37
CA ILE A 147 3.93 13.22 -2.11
C ILE A 147 3.21 14.57 -2.17
N ASN A 148 3.90 15.60 -2.67
CA ASN A 148 3.33 16.94 -2.80
C ASN A 148 2.13 16.96 -3.76
N LYS A 149 2.26 16.29 -4.92
CA LYS A 149 1.16 16.14 -5.87
C LYS A 149 -0.04 15.46 -5.21
N PHE A 150 0.19 14.32 -4.54
CA PHE A 150 -0.90 13.60 -3.89
C PHE A 150 -1.61 14.44 -2.83
N THR A 151 -0.86 15.14 -1.98
CA THR A 151 -1.43 15.95 -0.89
C THR A 151 -2.05 17.28 -1.36
N ASP A 152 -1.67 17.78 -2.54
CA ASP A 152 -2.37 18.87 -3.22
C ASP A 152 -3.73 18.41 -3.78
N GLU A 153 -3.83 17.14 -4.21
CA GLU A 153 -5.06 16.53 -4.77
C GLU A 153 -5.98 15.90 -3.71
N ASN A 154 -5.43 15.46 -2.57
CA ASN A 154 -6.14 14.68 -1.54
C ASN A 154 -5.93 15.28 -0.14
N SER A 155 -6.92 16.02 0.33
CA SER A 155 -6.91 16.65 1.66
C SER A 155 -7.28 15.66 2.78
N GLY A 156 -6.58 15.77 3.91
CA GLY A 156 -6.94 15.11 5.17
C GLY A 156 -6.38 13.70 5.30
N GLU A 157 -5.33 13.38 4.56
CA GLU A 157 -4.64 12.10 4.64
C GLU A 157 -3.44 12.19 5.59
N ILE A 158 -3.09 11.09 6.26
CA ILE A 158 -1.91 10.99 7.14
C ILE A 158 -0.89 10.09 6.47
N ILE A 159 0.28 10.64 6.11
CA ILE A 159 1.35 9.91 5.42
C ILE A 159 2.54 9.79 6.37
N ILE A 160 3.02 8.58 6.61
CA ILE A 160 4.17 8.31 7.48
C ILE A 160 5.36 7.87 6.64
N LEU A 161 6.46 8.60 6.74
CA LEU A 161 7.72 8.30 6.04
C LEU A 161 8.79 7.85 7.02
N GLN A 162 9.57 6.83 6.65
CA GLN A 162 10.70 6.34 7.46
C GLN A 162 12.06 6.43 6.74
N PRO A 163 12.68 7.61 6.66
CA PRO A 163 14.00 7.75 6.06
C PRO A 163 15.14 7.21 6.92
N ILE A 164 16.13 6.60 6.25
CA ILE A 164 17.47 6.30 6.80
C ILE A 164 18.43 7.45 6.46
N TYR A 165 19.39 7.75 7.34
CA TYR A 165 20.16 9.00 7.29
C TYR A 165 21.65 8.82 7.70
N TRP A 166 22.59 9.56 7.05
CA TRP A 166 24.05 9.56 7.33
C TRP A 166 24.77 10.92 7.21
N ASP A 167 25.93 11.01 7.89
CA ASP A 167 26.93 12.10 8.01
C ASP A 167 26.46 13.57 8.16
N LYS A 168 27.26 14.39 8.84
CA LYS A 168 26.88 15.76 9.24
C LYS A 168 26.68 16.73 8.08
N ASN A 169 27.42 16.60 6.98
CA ASN A 169 27.37 17.57 5.87
C ASN A 169 26.27 17.20 4.88
N ILE A 170 26.07 15.90 4.65
CA ILE A 170 24.97 15.38 3.84
C ILE A 170 23.62 15.60 4.53
N LYS A 171 23.62 15.63 5.86
CA LYS A 171 22.49 16.01 6.71
C LYS A 171 21.72 17.23 6.27
N ASN A 172 22.37 18.38 6.23
CA ASN A 172 21.64 19.63 6.17
C ASN A 172 20.91 19.70 4.83
N LYS A 173 21.60 19.28 3.77
CA LYS A 173 21.02 19.14 2.43
C LYS A 173 19.90 18.10 2.38
N PHE A 174 20.00 16.97 3.10
CA PHE A 174 18.91 16.01 3.21
C PHE A 174 17.70 16.58 3.97
N PHE A 175 17.94 17.33 5.04
CA PHE A 175 16.89 17.99 5.82
C PHE A 175 16.23 19.09 5.01
N ASP A 176 16.99 19.85 4.24
CA ASP A 176 16.47 20.84 3.30
C ASP A 176 15.55 20.17 2.27
N LYS A 177 15.93 18.97 1.78
CA LYS A 177 15.06 18.15 0.92
C LYS A 177 13.79 17.71 1.63
N LEU A 178 13.85 17.23 2.86
CA LEU A 178 12.64 16.89 3.65
C LEU A 178 11.74 18.11 3.83
N LYS A 179 12.30 19.33 3.95
CA LYS A 179 11.56 20.59 4.04
C LYS A 179 10.90 21.01 2.72
N GLU A 180 11.14 20.33 1.62
CA GLU A 180 10.39 20.52 0.37
C GLU A 180 9.05 19.76 0.36
N ILE A 181 8.85 18.81 1.27
CA ILE A 181 7.58 18.04 1.38
C ILE A 181 6.49 18.92 1.99
N LYS A 182 5.42 19.25 1.28
CA LYS A 182 4.30 20.07 1.80
C LYS A 182 3.51 19.33 2.89
N ASN A 183 2.71 20.09 3.64
CA ASN A 183 1.76 19.58 4.63
C ASN A 183 2.41 18.68 5.71
N ARG A 184 3.65 18.98 6.12
CA ARG A 184 4.31 18.29 7.25
C ARG A 184 3.53 18.51 8.54
N CYS A 185 3.84 17.71 9.55
CA CYS A 185 3.23 17.77 10.87
C CYS A 185 4.11 18.55 11.87
N PRO A 186 4.16 19.90 11.91
CA PRO A 186 5.05 20.61 12.82
C PRO A 186 4.54 20.61 14.27
N ASN A 187 5.47 20.76 15.21
CA ASN A 187 5.23 21.04 16.63
C ASN A 187 4.35 20.03 17.38
N ILE A 188 4.42 18.74 17.02
CA ILE A 188 3.85 17.66 17.82
C ILE A 188 4.78 17.44 19.01
N ASN A 189 4.40 18.01 20.16
CA ASN A 189 5.26 18.08 21.36
C ASN A 189 4.70 17.27 22.55
N GLU A 190 3.52 16.65 22.43
CA GLU A 190 2.83 15.97 23.52
C GLU A 190 2.65 14.47 23.26
N GLY A 191 3.01 13.64 24.25
CA GLY A 191 2.73 12.20 24.25
C GLY A 191 3.57 11.37 23.29
N SER A 192 3.30 10.05 23.30
CA SER A 192 3.85 9.11 22.33
C SER A 192 3.04 9.18 21.04
N PHE A 193 3.67 9.18 19.86
CA PHE A 193 2.97 9.45 18.60
C PHE A 193 1.88 8.41 18.27
N GLU A 194 2.00 7.19 18.78
CA GLU A 194 0.98 6.15 18.63
C GLU A 194 -0.33 6.49 19.35
N ASP A 195 -0.30 7.41 20.32
CA ASP A 195 -1.45 7.90 21.06
C ASP A 195 -2.10 9.15 20.45
N LEU A 196 -1.54 9.70 19.37
CA LEU A 196 -2.11 10.87 18.69
C LEU A 196 -3.46 10.51 18.07
N GLU A 197 -4.46 11.35 18.33
CA GLU A 197 -5.74 11.23 17.66
C GLU A 197 -5.63 11.54 16.17
N ILE A 198 -6.30 10.74 15.36
CA ILE A 198 -6.29 10.83 13.91
C ILE A 198 -6.98 12.11 13.43
N GLY A 199 -8.08 12.52 14.07
CA GLY A 199 -8.86 13.71 13.69
C GLY A 199 -8.02 14.99 13.62
N PRO A 200 -7.34 15.38 14.71
CA PRO A 200 -6.44 16.52 14.71
C PRO A 200 -5.37 16.46 13.63
N LEU A 201 -4.75 15.29 13.41
CA LEU A 201 -3.75 15.12 12.35
C LEU A 201 -4.37 15.33 10.95
N MET A 202 -5.56 14.78 10.68
CA MET A 202 -6.26 15.00 9.43
C MET A 202 -6.69 16.47 9.22
N ASP A 203 -6.88 17.22 10.30
CA ASP A 203 -7.28 18.64 10.27
C ASP A 203 -6.09 19.62 10.21
N MET A 204 -4.85 19.14 10.36
CA MET A 204 -3.66 19.95 10.17
C MET A 204 -3.56 20.52 8.75
N ASN A 205 -2.76 21.59 8.63
CA ASN A 205 -2.50 22.27 7.35
C ASN A 205 -3.78 22.71 6.64
N ASP A 206 -4.68 23.38 7.37
CA ASP A 206 -6.00 23.81 6.89
C ASP A 206 -6.87 22.66 6.35
N GLY A 207 -6.83 21.51 7.03
CA GLY A 207 -7.55 20.30 6.63
C GLY A 207 -6.90 19.54 5.47
N LYS A 208 -5.69 19.92 5.03
CA LYS A 208 -4.93 19.16 4.02
C LYS A 208 -4.31 17.88 4.57
N GLY A 209 -4.33 17.68 5.88
CA GLY A 209 -3.79 16.50 6.52
C GLY A 209 -2.33 16.68 6.91
N CYS A 210 -1.61 15.57 7.04
CA CYS A 210 -0.35 15.54 7.78
C CYS A 210 0.64 14.55 7.18
N VAL A 211 1.84 15.02 6.82
CA VAL A 211 2.99 14.17 6.49
C VAL A 211 3.92 14.08 7.69
N LEU A 212 3.91 12.93 8.34
CA LEU A 212 4.70 12.61 9.52
C LEU A 212 6.01 11.95 9.11
N ILE A 213 7.13 12.59 9.44
CA ILE A 213 8.46 12.11 9.05
C ILE A 213 9.18 11.59 10.29
N LEU A 214 9.46 10.28 10.30
CA LEU A 214 10.08 9.58 11.42
C LEU A 214 11.45 9.05 10.99
N LEU A 215 12.51 9.75 11.38
CA LEU A 215 13.88 9.43 10.98
C LEU A 215 14.51 8.36 11.87
N ASN A 216 15.02 7.29 11.26
CA ASN A 216 15.85 6.33 11.98
C ASN A 216 17.28 6.88 12.16
N THR A 217 17.58 7.35 13.37
CA THR A 217 18.88 7.94 13.71
C THR A 217 19.85 6.95 14.37
N LYS A 218 19.53 5.65 14.47
CA LYS A 218 20.37 4.67 15.19
C LYS A 218 21.78 4.55 14.61
N HIS A 219 21.93 4.74 13.29
CA HIS A 219 23.23 4.69 12.60
C HIS A 219 24.12 5.93 12.86
N LEU A 220 23.70 6.87 13.73
CA LEU A 220 24.42 8.13 13.99
C LEU A 220 25.28 8.14 15.26
N GLY A 221 24.95 7.30 16.24
CA GLY A 221 25.48 7.41 17.61
C GLY A 221 27.01 7.38 17.71
N ASN A 222 27.69 6.81 16.70
CA ASN A 222 29.14 6.68 16.68
C ASN A 222 29.87 7.82 15.94
N LYS A 223 29.17 8.68 15.17
CA LYS A 223 29.79 9.66 14.26
C LYS A 223 29.39 11.13 14.50
N ILE A 224 28.33 11.40 15.26
CA ILE A 224 27.88 12.77 15.58
C ILE A 224 27.44 12.83 17.05
N SER A 225 28.13 13.61 17.86
CA SER A 225 27.99 13.62 19.33
C SER A 225 26.80 14.43 19.89
N ASP A 226 26.09 15.22 19.08
CA ASP A 226 25.07 16.16 19.59
C ASP A 226 23.65 15.86 19.10
N ALA A 227 22.97 14.96 19.82
CA ALA A 227 21.59 14.50 19.62
C ALA A 227 20.53 15.61 19.45
N ARG A 228 20.80 16.86 19.87
CA ARG A 228 19.88 18.01 19.75
C ARG A 228 19.89 18.66 18.36
N LYS A 229 20.88 18.36 17.52
CA LYS A 229 20.97 18.90 16.14
C LYS A 229 20.32 18.00 15.09
N HIS A 230 19.63 16.93 15.49
CA HIS A 230 19.21 15.81 14.61
C HIS A 230 17.75 15.79 14.20
N ILE A 231 16.93 16.68 14.74
CA ILE A 231 15.50 16.72 14.48
C ILE A 231 15.04 18.16 14.51
N SER A 232 13.93 18.43 13.84
CA SER A 232 13.29 19.74 13.87
C SER A 232 11.79 19.52 13.99
N PRO A 233 11.26 19.43 15.22
CA PRO A 233 9.82 19.40 15.46
C PRO A 233 9.10 20.58 14.78
N ALA A 234 9.71 21.77 14.79
CA ALA A 234 9.17 22.95 14.10
C ALA A 234 9.04 22.76 12.57
N ASP A 235 9.91 21.96 11.96
CA ASP A 235 9.80 21.60 10.54
C ASP A 235 8.99 20.31 10.32
N GLY A 236 8.47 19.65 11.37
CA GLY A 236 7.74 18.39 11.30
C GLY A 236 8.60 17.16 11.04
N ILE A 237 9.87 17.19 11.49
CA ILE A 237 10.84 16.11 11.32
C ILE A 237 11.22 15.56 12.70
N TYR A 238 10.86 14.30 12.97
CA TYR A 238 10.97 13.65 14.27
C TYR A 238 11.89 12.43 14.25
N LYS A 239 12.27 11.95 15.44
CA LYS A 239 12.99 10.68 15.58
C LYS A 239 12.01 9.53 15.43
N LYS A 240 12.50 8.40 14.94
CA LYS A 240 11.82 7.10 15.00
C LYS A 240 11.27 6.82 16.40
N ASP A 241 12.05 7.10 17.44
CA ASP A 241 11.67 6.84 18.83
C ASP A 241 10.64 7.84 19.41
N ALA A 242 10.13 8.79 18.62
CA ALA A 242 8.95 9.59 19.01
C ALA A 242 7.67 8.74 19.09
N MET A 243 7.74 7.50 18.62
CA MET A 243 6.67 6.54 18.61
C MET A 243 7.20 5.16 19.01
N SER A 244 6.51 4.45 19.89
CA SER A 244 6.85 3.06 20.20
C SER A 244 6.20 2.14 19.18
N TRP A 245 7.02 1.50 18.33
CA TRP A 245 6.53 0.46 17.45
C TRP A 245 7.44 -0.75 17.36
N THR A 246 6.83 -1.87 17.02
CA THR A 246 7.50 -3.10 16.62
C THR A 246 7.57 -3.15 15.11
N ASP A 247 8.79 -3.34 14.62
CA ASP A 247 9.07 -3.61 13.22
C ASP A 247 9.12 -5.12 13.00
N ALA A 248 7.97 -5.73 12.69
CA ALA A 248 7.82 -7.18 12.72
C ALA A 248 8.23 -7.81 11.39
N TRP A 249 9.54 -7.97 11.22
CA TRP A 249 10.16 -8.58 10.05
C TRP A 249 10.25 -10.12 10.21
N PRO A 250 9.54 -10.94 9.40
CA PRO A 250 9.46 -12.38 9.62
C PRO A 250 10.76 -13.17 9.43
N LYS A 251 11.67 -12.72 8.55
CA LYS A 251 12.90 -13.44 8.15
C LYS A 251 12.61 -14.88 7.71
N LYS A 252 11.58 -15.06 6.87
CA LYS A 252 11.16 -16.36 6.34
C LYS A 252 11.24 -16.36 4.82
N GLU A 253 11.73 -17.45 4.25
CA GLU A 253 11.89 -17.62 2.79
C GLU A 253 10.64 -18.19 2.10
N ASP A 254 9.72 -18.76 2.88
CA ASP A 254 8.50 -19.38 2.38
C ASP A 254 7.25 -18.60 2.83
N THR A 255 6.22 -18.58 1.98
CA THR A 255 4.97 -17.86 2.24
C THR A 255 4.20 -18.42 3.42
N LYS A 256 4.14 -19.74 3.59
CA LYS A 256 3.40 -20.36 4.68
C LYS A 256 4.06 -20.04 6.02
N GLU A 257 5.37 -20.24 6.13
CA GLU A 257 6.11 -19.92 7.36
C GLU A 257 6.04 -18.43 7.69
N MET A 258 6.14 -17.56 6.67
CA MET A 258 5.98 -16.12 6.82
C MET A 258 4.59 -15.77 7.37
N ALA A 259 3.53 -16.31 6.78
CA ALA A 259 2.15 -16.05 7.19
C ALA A 259 1.89 -16.52 8.62
N GLU A 260 2.30 -17.74 8.97
CA GLU A 260 2.14 -18.29 10.32
C GLU A 260 2.87 -17.44 11.38
N TRP A 261 4.10 -17.01 11.07
CA TRP A 261 4.86 -16.13 11.94
C TRP A 261 4.22 -14.74 12.08
N ALA A 262 3.79 -14.14 10.97
CA ALA A 262 3.20 -12.80 10.98
C ALA A 262 1.91 -12.77 11.80
N ILE A 263 1.06 -13.79 11.65
CA ILE A 263 -0.17 -13.96 12.43
C ILE A 263 0.14 -14.09 13.92
N ASP A 264 1.11 -14.94 14.30
CA ASP A 264 1.53 -15.09 15.69
C ASP A 264 2.07 -13.76 16.27
N ALA A 265 2.82 -13.00 15.48
CA ALA A 265 3.32 -11.68 15.86
C ALA A 265 2.18 -10.67 16.09
N TRP A 266 1.13 -10.68 15.27
CA TRP A 266 -0.06 -9.83 15.47
C TRP A 266 -0.74 -10.14 16.80
N GLN A 267 -0.81 -11.42 17.17
CA GLN A 267 -1.44 -11.86 18.43
C GLN A 267 -0.64 -11.50 19.69
N LYS A 268 0.68 -11.27 19.54
CA LYS A 268 1.62 -10.92 20.63
C LYS A 268 1.92 -9.42 20.73
N LYS A 269 1.32 -8.60 19.86
CA LYS A 269 1.49 -7.15 19.83
C LYS A 269 1.20 -6.50 21.19
N THR A 270 2.07 -5.58 21.60
CA THR A 270 1.93 -4.73 22.80
C THR A 270 1.95 -3.23 22.52
N ASN A 271 2.52 -2.80 21.39
CA ASN A 271 2.63 -1.41 20.94
C ASN A 271 2.18 -1.29 19.48
N PHE A 272 2.44 -0.15 18.83
CA PHE A 272 2.15 -0.02 17.40
C PHE A 272 2.89 -1.09 16.59
N HIS A 273 2.20 -1.78 15.68
CA HIS A 273 2.75 -2.96 15.03
C HIS A 273 2.82 -2.80 13.52
N LEU A 274 4.04 -2.78 13.00
CA LEU A 274 4.31 -2.88 11.58
C LEU A 274 4.26 -4.35 11.17
N GLY A 275 3.08 -4.80 10.73
CA GLY A 275 2.88 -6.17 10.27
C GLY A 275 3.41 -6.32 8.87
N GLN A 276 4.67 -6.73 8.74
CA GLN A 276 5.25 -6.98 7.43
C GLN A 276 4.77 -8.31 6.87
N TRP A 277 4.00 -8.26 5.79
CA TRP A 277 3.51 -9.41 5.06
C TRP A 277 4.40 -9.65 3.84
N ILE A 278 5.68 -9.91 4.11
CA ILE A 278 6.71 -10.07 3.08
C ILE A 278 7.60 -11.27 3.38
N VAL A 279 8.01 -11.95 2.32
CA VAL A 279 9.00 -13.01 2.36
C VAL A 279 10.39 -12.39 2.23
N THR A 280 11.39 -12.96 2.91
CA THR A 280 12.80 -12.57 2.81
C THR A 280 13.58 -13.64 2.06
N PRO A 281 13.45 -13.74 0.72
CA PRO A 281 14.11 -14.79 -0.04
C PRO A 281 15.63 -14.60 0.01
N HIS A 282 16.37 -15.69 0.14
CA HIS A 282 17.81 -15.62 0.08
C HIS A 282 18.29 -15.34 -1.35
N PHE A 283 19.14 -14.33 -1.51
CA PHE A 283 19.50 -13.77 -2.82
C PHE A 283 20.25 -14.76 -3.74
N LEU A 284 20.93 -15.77 -3.18
CA LEU A 284 21.69 -16.76 -3.94
C LEU A 284 20.91 -18.03 -4.32
N THR A 285 19.72 -18.23 -3.77
CA THR A 285 18.99 -19.51 -3.90
C THR A 285 17.56 -19.28 -4.38
N SER A 286 16.86 -18.35 -3.75
CA SER A 286 15.43 -18.16 -3.93
C SER A 286 15.14 -17.16 -5.06
N THR A 287 15.89 -16.05 -5.14
CA THR A 287 15.69 -15.02 -6.19
C THR A 287 16.25 -15.37 -7.57
N PHE A 288 17.04 -16.45 -7.68
CA PHE A 288 17.41 -17.03 -8.97
C PHE A 288 16.28 -17.86 -9.58
N THR A 289 15.38 -18.38 -8.74
CA THR A 289 14.28 -19.25 -9.16
C THR A 289 12.99 -18.46 -9.36
N TYR A 290 12.72 -17.48 -8.50
CA TYR A 290 11.53 -16.62 -8.56
C TYR A 290 11.91 -15.16 -8.29
N SER A 291 11.36 -14.21 -9.06
CA SER A 291 11.54 -12.78 -8.75
C SER A 291 10.79 -12.40 -7.48
N LEU A 292 11.21 -11.32 -6.81
CA LEU A 292 10.46 -10.71 -5.71
C LEU A 292 9.01 -10.43 -6.10
N GLN A 293 8.77 -9.97 -7.34
CA GLN A 293 7.42 -9.80 -7.88
C GLN A 293 6.65 -11.12 -7.93
N GLY A 294 7.27 -12.20 -8.40
CA GLY A 294 6.64 -13.52 -8.48
C GLY A 294 6.22 -14.03 -7.10
N ILE A 295 7.08 -13.85 -6.10
CA ILE A 295 6.80 -14.22 -4.71
C ILE A 295 5.66 -13.35 -4.13
N ALA A 296 5.72 -12.03 -4.32
CA ALA A 296 4.72 -11.12 -3.80
C ALA A 296 3.34 -11.32 -4.43
N VAL A 297 3.27 -11.33 -5.77
CA VAL A 297 2.00 -11.31 -6.53
C VAL A 297 1.31 -12.68 -6.53
N LEU A 298 2.07 -13.79 -6.55
CA LEU A 298 1.48 -15.13 -6.69
C LEU A 298 1.15 -15.77 -5.33
N PRO A 299 2.11 -16.21 -4.49
CA PRO A 299 1.73 -16.86 -3.23
C PRO A 299 1.48 -15.86 -2.10
N THR A 300 2.29 -14.81 -1.96
CA THR A 300 2.37 -14.05 -0.72
C THR A 300 1.20 -13.09 -0.51
N ASN A 301 0.98 -12.10 -1.37
CA ASN A 301 -0.12 -11.14 -1.20
C ASN A 301 -1.49 -11.83 -1.18
N PRO A 302 -1.78 -12.83 -2.04
CA PRO A 302 -3.03 -13.57 -1.96
C PRO A 302 -3.24 -14.31 -0.64
N ALA A 303 -2.16 -14.83 -0.02
CA ALA A 303 -2.23 -15.46 1.30
C ALA A 303 -2.71 -14.52 2.41
N LEU A 304 -2.54 -13.20 2.26
CA LEU A 304 -3.11 -12.26 3.21
C LEU A 304 -4.64 -12.44 3.30
N TYR A 305 -5.31 -12.62 2.18
CA TYR A 305 -6.77 -12.63 2.13
C TYR A 305 -7.38 -13.97 2.55
N TRP A 306 -6.82 -15.10 2.13
CA TRP A 306 -7.37 -16.42 2.47
C TRP A 306 -6.85 -16.98 3.81
N ARG A 307 -5.73 -16.47 4.33
CA ARG A 307 -5.16 -16.91 5.62
C ARG A 307 -5.10 -15.79 6.65
N GLY A 308 -4.51 -14.65 6.31
CA GLY A 308 -4.22 -13.56 7.25
C GLY A 308 -5.47 -12.87 7.79
N VAL A 309 -6.39 -12.43 6.93
CA VAL A 309 -7.58 -11.64 7.31
C VAL A 309 -8.46 -12.35 8.33
N HIS A 310 -8.54 -13.69 8.25
CA HIS A 310 -9.32 -14.50 9.20
C HIS A 310 -8.78 -14.46 10.64
N GLU A 311 -7.56 -13.99 10.84
CA GLU A 311 -6.85 -13.96 12.12
C GLU A 311 -6.73 -12.54 12.70
N ILE A 312 -7.51 -11.60 12.17
CA ILE A 312 -7.55 -10.20 12.62
C ILE A 312 -8.81 -9.98 13.48
N PRO A 313 -8.76 -10.25 14.80
CA PRO A 313 -9.85 -9.89 15.71
C PRO A 313 -9.91 -8.37 15.96
N PRO A 314 -11.04 -7.85 16.48
CA PRO A 314 -11.21 -6.44 16.86
C PRO A 314 -10.13 -5.90 17.80
N GLU A 315 -9.58 -6.73 18.68
CA GLU A 315 -8.65 -6.34 19.74
C GLU A 315 -7.18 -6.41 19.32
N LYS A 316 -6.85 -7.28 18.36
CA LYS A 316 -5.47 -7.56 17.97
C LYS A 316 -5.34 -7.57 16.46
N PHE A 317 -4.77 -6.50 15.95
CA PHE A 317 -4.56 -6.30 14.52
C PHE A 317 -3.22 -5.59 14.27
N PRO A 318 -2.55 -5.85 13.14
CA PRO A 318 -1.42 -5.04 12.73
C PRO A 318 -1.90 -3.61 12.46
N ASN A 319 -1.09 -2.60 12.81
CA ASN A 319 -1.42 -1.22 12.48
C ASN A 319 -1.07 -0.88 11.04
N VAL A 320 -0.06 -1.54 10.50
CA VAL A 320 0.31 -1.43 9.09
C VAL A 320 0.36 -2.82 8.52
N LEU A 321 -0.34 -3.03 7.41
CA LEU A 321 -0.14 -4.18 6.54
C LEU A 321 0.84 -3.77 5.46
N MET A 322 2.11 -4.10 5.68
CA MET A 322 3.19 -3.70 4.77
C MET A 322 3.45 -4.81 3.76
N VAL A 323 3.35 -4.49 2.47
CA VAL A 323 3.48 -5.46 1.37
C VAL A 323 4.50 -5.01 0.32
N ASP A 324 4.97 -5.98 -0.46
CA ASP A 324 5.64 -5.74 -1.73
C ASP A 324 4.61 -5.70 -2.88
N TYR A 325 4.87 -4.90 -3.91
CA TYR A 325 4.05 -4.76 -5.13
C TYR A 325 2.56 -4.44 -4.86
N ILE A 326 2.30 -3.40 -4.04
CA ILE A 326 0.92 -3.01 -3.70
C ILE A 326 0.07 -2.80 -4.96
N GLY A 327 -1.14 -3.36 -4.96
CA GLY A 327 -2.12 -3.22 -6.04
C GLY A 327 -1.86 -4.08 -7.27
N MET A 328 -0.73 -4.78 -7.37
CA MET A 328 -0.48 -5.70 -8.47
C MET A 328 -1.13 -7.06 -8.22
N VAL A 329 -1.85 -7.55 -9.23
CA VAL A 329 -2.49 -8.88 -9.24
C VAL A 329 -2.07 -9.72 -10.44
N LEU A 330 -1.41 -9.11 -11.43
CA LEU A 330 -0.86 -9.75 -12.60
C LEU A 330 0.62 -9.35 -12.73
N MET A 331 1.46 -10.34 -13.03
CA MET A 331 2.88 -10.12 -13.27
C MET A 331 3.08 -9.16 -14.45
N ASN A 332 3.99 -8.20 -14.29
CA ASN A 332 4.40 -7.23 -15.33
C ASN A 332 3.28 -6.33 -15.90
N GLU A 333 2.09 -6.30 -15.31
CA GLU A 333 1.00 -5.41 -15.73
C GLU A 333 1.05 -4.10 -14.93
N LEU A 334 1.61 -3.05 -15.54
CA LEU A 334 1.91 -1.77 -14.87
C LEU A 334 0.83 -0.71 -15.05
N GLU A 335 -0.08 -0.91 -16.00
CA GLU A 335 -1.14 0.05 -16.29
C GLU A 335 -2.09 0.17 -15.10
N TRP A 336 -2.48 1.40 -14.77
CA TRP A 336 -3.33 1.67 -13.61
C TRP A 336 -4.64 0.86 -13.62
N ASP A 337 -5.21 0.67 -14.81
CA ASP A 337 -6.45 -0.08 -15.02
C ASP A 337 -6.27 -1.61 -14.92
N ALA A 338 -5.02 -2.09 -14.86
CA ALA A 338 -4.67 -3.50 -14.60
C ALA A 338 -4.43 -3.78 -13.10
N LEU A 339 -4.36 -2.75 -12.25
CA LEU A 339 -4.18 -2.88 -10.80
C LEU A 339 -5.49 -3.22 -10.09
N SER A 340 -5.41 -3.76 -8.87
CA SER A 340 -6.55 -4.11 -8.00
C SER A 340 -6.49 -3.35 -6.69
N ALA A 341 -7.64 -2.88 -6.19
CA ALA A 341 -7.74 -2.09 -4.97
C ALA A 341 -7.93 -2.96 -3.71
N GLU A 342 -7.27 -4.13 -3.64
CA GLU A 342 -7.53 -5.15 -2.61
C GLU A 342 -7.14 -4.68 -1.21
N LEU A 343 -5.88 -4.25 -1.05
CA LEU A 343 -5.36 -3.83 0.25
C LEU A 343 -6.04 -2.52 0.73
N TYR A 344 -6.34 -1.62 -0.21
CA TYR A 344 -7.14 -0.42 0.00
C TYR A 344 -8.54 -0.75 0.56
N THR A 345 -9.24 -1.67 -0.11
CA THR A 345 -10.61 -2.07 0.26
C THR A 345 -10.59 -2.83 1.58
N LEU A 346 -9.58 -3.67 1.79
CA LEU A 346 -9.39 -4.40 3.04
C LEU A 346 -9.17 -3.45 4.22
N ALA A 347 -8.22 -2.53 4.13
CA ALA A 347 -7.95 -1.58 5.22
C ALA A 347 -9.16 -0.70 5.54
N THR A 348 -9.89 -0.26 4.50
CA THR A 348 -11.16 0.45 4.68
C THR A 348 -12.18 -0.41 5.44
N GLY A 349 -12.37 -1.66 5.02
CA GLY A 349 -13.31 -2.58 5.65
C GLY A 349 -12.94 -2.94 7.10
N LEU A 350 -11.65 -3.15 7.37
CA LEU A 350 -11.16 -3.46 8.71
C LEU A 350 -11.40 -2.29 9.68
N ASN A 351 -11.18 -1.05 9.22
CA ASN A 351 -11.48 0.14 10.02
C ASN A 351 -12.99 0.35 10.22
N LEU A 352 -13.82 0.05 9.22
CA LEU A 352 -15.26 0.24 9.28
C LEU A 352 -15.98 -0.85 10.09
N TYR A 353 -15.47 -2.08 10.14
CA TYR A 353 -16.14 -3.20 10.80
C TYR A 353 -15.39 -3.77 12.01
N PRO A 354 -14.42 -4.70 11.90
CA PRO A 354 -13.78 -5.31 13.07
C PRO A 354 -13.28 -4.31 14.11
N ILE A 355 -12.56 -3.27 13.68
CA ILE A 355 -12.01 -2.26 14.62
C ILE A 355 -13.14 -1.39 15.20
N SER A 356 -14.17 -1.09 14.41
CA SER A 356 -15.35 -0.37 14.91
C SER A 356 -16.11 -1.12 15.99
N GLU A 357 -16.08 -2.45 15.97
CA GLU A 357 -16.75 -3.30 16.97
C GLU A 357 -15.93 -3.46 18.26
N ASN A 358 -14.70 -2.95 18.31
CA ASN A 358 -13.92 -2.95 19.54
C ASN A 358 -14.44 -1.89 20.53
N CYS A 359 -15.07 -2.35 21.62
CA CYS A 359 -15.67 -1.50 22.66
C CYS A 359 -14.67 -0.58 23.38
N ASN A 360 -13.38 -0.90 23.41
CA ASN A 360 -12.37 -0.02 24.00
C ASN A 360 -11.95 1.12 23.06
N ILE A 361 -12.13 0.93 21.76
CA ILE A 361 -11.82 1.94 20.73
C ILE A 361 -13.08 2.77 20.43
N ASN A 362 -14.27 2.15 20.46
CA ASN A 362 -15.54 2.76 20.10
C ASN A 362 -16.63 2.45 21.15
N PRO A 363 -16.51 2.95 22.40
CA PRO A 363 -17.42 2.58 23.49
C PRO A 363 -18.89 2.93 23.24
N GLU A 364 -19.14 3.99 22.47
CA GLU A 364 -20.48 4.53 22.22
C GLU A 364 -20.95 4.36 20.76
N ARG A 365 -20.12 3.75 19.90
CA ARG A 365 -20.36 3.72 18.45
C ARG A 365 -20.25 2.29 17.93
N ARG A 366 -21.37 1.78 17.44
CA ARG A 366 -21.41 0.53 16.66
C ARG A 366 -20.82 0.76 15.27
N SER A 367 -20.31 -0.30 14.64
CA SER A 367 -19.91 -0.27 13.24
C SER A 367 -21.02 0.31 12.35
N PRO A 368 -20.68 1.24 11.43
CA PRO A 368 -21.63 1.73 10.44
C PRO A 368 -22.06 0.66 9.42
N LEU A 369 -21.38 -0.50 9.37
CA LEU A 369 -21.73 -1.58 8.46
C LEU A 369 -22.82 -2.49 9.03
N LEU A 370 -23.11 -2.40 10.32
CA LEU A 370 -24.18 -3.18 10.93
C LEU A 370 -25.56 -2.55 10.72
N PRO A 371 -26.63 -3.36 10.68
CA PRO A 371 -27.99 -2.84 10.54
C PRO A 371 -28.31 -1.84 11.66
N SER A 372 -28.79 -0.65 11.29
CA SER A 372 -29.34 0.34 12.21
C SER A 372 -30.86 0.23 12.24
N SER A 373 -31.47 0.39 13.42
CA SER A 373 -32.93 0.45 13.58
C SER A 373 -33.54 1.72 12.98
N LYS A 374 -32.72 2.72 12.67
CA LYS A 374 -33.14 3.95 12.01
C LYS A 374 -32.86 3.81 10.52
N ASN A 375 -33.91 3.87 9.68
CA ASN A 375 -33.85 3.99 8.22
C ASN A 375 -33.08 5.25 7.83
N SER A 376 -31.76 5.15 7.89
CA SER A 376 -30.85 6.25 7.64
C SER A 376 -30.59 6.24 6.14
N ARG A 377 -31.00 7.32 5.46
CA ARG A 377 -30.71 7.52 4.03
C ARG A 377 -29.20 7.35 3.80
N VAL A 378 -28.86 6.68 2.70
CA VAL A 378 -27.48 6.53 2.20
C VAL A 378 -26.89 7.93 1.98
N PRO A 379 -25.94 8.40 2.80
CA PRO A 379 -25.16 9.57 2.45
C PRO A 379 -24.34 9.21 1.21
N SER A 380 -24.13 10.16 0.29
CA SER A 380 -23.19 9.97 -0.81
C SER A 380 -21.79 9.78 -0.23
N ASN A 381 -21.33 8.54 -0.08
CA ASN A 381 -19.98 8.23 0.33
C ASN A 381 -19.11 8.12 -0.94
N PRO A 382 -18.07 8.96 -1.10
CA PRO A 382 -17.21 8.96 -2.28
C PRO A 382 -16.43 7.65 -2.49
N LEU A 383 -16.37 6.78 -1.49
CA LEU A 383 -15.76 5.45 -1.60
C LEU A 383 -16.69 4.39 -2.17
N VAL A 384 -18.01 4.59 -2.08
CA VAL A 384 -18.97 3.59 -2.54
C VAL A 384 -18.74 3.42 -4.03
N SER A 385 -18.37 2.21 -4.43
CA SER A 385 -18.06 1.90 -5.82
C SER A 385 -19.29 2.25 -6.67
N GLN A 386 -19.15 3.33 -7.44
CA GLN A 386 -20.12 3.74 -8.45
C GLN A 386 -19.93 2.93 -9.73
N PHE A 387 -18.81 2.20 -9.83
CA PHE A 387 -18.50 1.36 -10.97
C PHE A 387 -19.50 0.20 -11.02
N ASN A 388 -20.31 0.21 -12.07
CA ASN A 388 -21.16 -0.91 -12.46
C ASN A 388 -20.83 -1.37 -13.90
N GLY A 389 -19.57 -1.20 -14.27
CA GLY A 389 -19.07 -1.44 -15.61
C GLY A 389 -18.47 -2.83 -15.81
N VAL A 390 -17.83 -3.01 -16.96
CA VAL A 390 -16.97 -4.16 -17.26
C VAL A 390 -15.56 -3.65 -17.55
N ILE A 391 -14.57 -4.21 -16.87
CA ILE A 391 -13.15 -4.07 -17.20
C ILE A 391 -12.73 -5.34 -17.92
N PHE A 392 -12.33 -5.24 -19.18
CA PHE A 392 -11.88 -6.39 -19.97
C PHE A 392 -10.39 -6.68 -19.73
N ALA A 393 -9.98 -7.91 -20.06
CA ALA A 393 -8.60 -8.35 -19.88
C ALA A 393 -7.58 -7.48 -20.62
N ASN A 394 -7.97 -6.85 -21.73
CA ASN A 394 -7.11 -5.95 -22.50
C ASN A 394 -7.05 -4.51 -21.95
N GLY A 395 -7.63 -4.24 -20.78
CA GLY A 395 -7.67 -2.94 -20.13
C GLY A 395 -8.81 -2.02 -20.62
N THR A 396 -9.55 -2.39 -21.66
CA THR A 396 -10.72 -1.59 -22.09
C THR A 396 -11.85 -1.66 -21.07
N THR A 397 -12.62 -0.58 -20.96
CA THR A 397 -13.72 -0.48 -20.01
C THR A 397 -15.04 -0.12 -20.70
N ILE A 398 -16.14 -0.70 -20.20
CA ILE A 398 -17.50 -0.25 -20.47
C ILE A 398 -18.08 0.20 -19.14
N GLU A 399 -18.17 1.51 -18.90
CA GLU A 399 -18.65 2.04 -17.62
C GLU A 399 -20.14 1.77 -17.36
N ARG A 400 -20.95 1.77 -18.43
CA ARG A 400 -22.41 1.61 -18.38
C ARG A 400 -22.87 0.54 -19.36
N PRO A 401 -22.66 -0.75 -19.03
CA PRO A 401 -23.05 -1.84 -19.89
C PRO A 401 -24.58 -1.85 -20.07
N PRO A 402 -25.09 -2.23 -21.25
CA PRO A 402 -26.52 -2.40 -21.46
C PRO A 402 -27.14 -3.34 -20.42
N PRO A 403 -28.42 -3.16 -20.03
CA PRO A 403 -29.09 -4.09 -19.14
C PRO A 403 -28.96 -5.54 -19.62
N GLY A 404 -28.52 -6.44 -18.74
CA GLY A 404 -28.31 -7.86 -19.07
C GLY A 404 -26.98 -8.20 -19.75
N PHE A 405 -26.13 -7.21 -20.07
CA PHE A 405 -24.79 -7.48 -20.62
C PHE A 405 -23.89 -8.16 -19.57
N HIS A 406 -23.38 -9.32 -19.92
CA HIS A 406 -22.44 -10.09 -19.09
C HIS A 406 -21.32 -10.65 -19.97
N PRO A 407 -20.05 -10.32 -19.70
CA PRO A 407 -18.89 -10.96 -20.33
C PRO A 407 -19.00 -12.48 -20.26
N GLY A 408 -18.83 -13.16 -21.39
CA GLY A 408 -19.03 -14.61 -21.50
C GLY A 408 -20.48 -15.08 -21.71
N ARG A 409 -21.48 -14.21 -21.56
CA ARG A 409 -22.88 -14.48 -21.96
C ARG A 409 -23.32 -13.55 -23.09
N VAL A 410 -22.56 -13.55 -24.18
CA VAL A 410 -23.00 -12.93 -25.43
C VAL A 410 -24.16 -13.73 -26.01
N GLU A 411 -25.22 -13.06 -26.47
CA GLU A 411 -26.37 -13.73 -27.11
C GLU A 411 -25.95 -14.47 -28.38
N ILE A 412 -25.02 -13.88 -29.13
CA ILE A 412 -24.49 -14.43 -30.37
C ILE A 412 -22.97 -14.58 -30.25
N LEU A 413 -22.49 -15.81 -30.39
CA LEU A 413 -21.08 -16.10 -30.65
C LEU A 413 -20.84 -15.79 -32.13
N ARG A 414 -19.99 -14.80 -32.42
CA ARG A 414 -19.77 -14.35 -33.81
C ARG A 414 -18.83 -15.31 -34.56
N ASN A 415 -18.97 -15.38 -35.88
CA ASN A 415 -17.97 -15.98 -36.75
C ASN A 415 -16.57 -15.43 -36.40
N GLY A 416 -15.58 -16.31 -36.26
CA GLY A 416 -14.22 -15.99 -35.84
C GLY A 416 -13.96 -16.13 -34.34
N THR A 417 -14.99 -16.46 -33.53
CA THR A 417 -14.80 -16.75 -32.10
C THR A 417 -13.91 -17.97 -31.92
N VAL A 418 -12.82 -17.84 -31.16
CA VAL A 418 -11.88 -18.94 -30.87
C VAL A 418 -12.15 -19.50 -29.48
N PHE A 419 -12.39 -20.79 -29.38
CA PHE A 419 -12.58 -21.49 -28.11
C PHE A 419 -11.24 -21.98 -27.53
N ARG A 420 -11.24 -22.32 -26.24
CA ARG A 420 -10.03 -22.78 -25.51
C ARG A 420 -9.37 -24.02 -26.14
N ASN A 421 -10.13 -24.85 -26.84
CA ASN A 421 -9.62 -26.01 -27.58
C ASN A 421 -9.07 -25.66 -28.98
N GLY A 422 -8.97 -24.38 -29.33
CA GLY A 422 -8.50 -23.89 -30.62
C GLY A 422 -9.54 -23.94 -31.74
N THR A 423 -10.76 -24.40 -31.48
CA THR A 423 -11.83 -24.39 -32.49
C THR A 423 -12.25 -22.96 -32.79
N ILE A 424 -12.40 -22.65 -34.08
CA ILE A 424 -12.86 -21.34 -34.56
C ILE A 424 -14.29 -21.51 -35.08
N LEU A 425 -15.18 -20.64 -34.63
CA LEU A 425 -16.57 -20.65 -35.04
C LEU A 425 -16.69 -20.11 -36.48
N GLU A 426 -17.07 -20.93 -37.46
CA GLU A 426 -17.14 -20.51 -38.88
C GLU A 426 -18.36 -19.66 -39.23
N LYS A 427 -19.40 -19.69 -38.41
CA LYS A 427 -20.66 -18.96 -38.59
C LYS A 427 -21.12 -18.45 -37.24
N SER A 428 -21.73 -17.27 -37.22
CA SER A 428 -22.33 -16.76 -35.99
C SER A 428 -23.44 -17.69 -35.51
N VAL A 429 -23.43 -18.09 -34.25
CA VAL A 429 -24.47 -18.94 -33.64
C VAL A 429 -25.01 -18.30 -32.37
N LEU A 430 -26.28 -18.60 -32.04
CA LEU A 430 -26.82 -18.27 -30.73
C LEU A 430 -25.99 -18.99 -29.67
N ASN A 431 -25.56 -18.29 -28.63
CA ASN A 431 -24.85 -18.91 -27.53
C ASN A 431 -25.79 -19.87 -26.79
N PRO A 432 -25.52 -21.19 -26.79
CA PRO A 432 -26.42 -22.18 -26.20
C PRO A 432 -26.60 -21.98 -24.68
N ASN A 433 -25.65 -21.29 -24.03
CA ASN A 433 -25.69 -21.00 -22.61
C ASN A 433 -26.23 -19.61 -22.28
N PHE A 434 -26.75 -18.86 -23.26
CA PHE A 434 -27.24 -17.49 -23.02
C PHE A 434 -28.31 -17.42 -21.94
N ASN A 435 -29.26 -18.37 -21.97
CA ASN A 435 -30.34 -18.48 -20.99
C ASN A 435 -30.03 -19.42 -19.82
N SER A 436 -28.80 -19.94 -19.72
CA SER A 436 -28.47 -20.87 -18.66
C SER A 436 -28.37 -20.18 -17.30
N THR A 437 -29.04 -20.74 -16.30
CA THR A 437 -28.95 -20.33 -14.89
C THR A 437 -27.93 -21.16 -14.11
N SER A 438 -27.34 -22.21 -14.72
CA SER A 438 -26.31 -23.02 -14.06
C SER A 438 -24.97 -22.28 -14.08
N PHE A 439 -24.38 -22.12 -12.90
CA PHE A 439 -22.99 -21.71 -12.73
C PHE A 439 -22.07 -22.92 -12.82
#